data_AF-A0A7S0MFR1-F1
#
_entry.id   AF-A0A7S0MFR1-F1
#
_cell.length_a   1.000
_cell.length_b   1.000
_cell.length_c   1.000
_cell.angle_alpha   90.00
_cell.angle_beta   90.00
_cell.angle_gamma   90.00
#
_symmetry.space_group_name_H-M   'P 1'
#
loop_
_entity.id
_entity.type
_entity.pdbx_description
1 polymer ?
#
loop_
_entity_poly.entity_id
_entity_poly.type
_entity_poly.pdbx_seq_one_letter_code
_entity_poly.pdbx_strand_id
1 'polypeptide(L)'
;MFASENSFLRGSQVSDSGLRLGRVVKILRILVQQFDILETMDAQAFHDFRDFLAPASGFQSKQFRLLENTLGLRKEQRIQHSGCPYFQHLREEDQEDVVMREEKPTLLSHVGTWLESVLERACGDEGFDFAEYMRKAIRQAAEHDRRAMDKFRARRGPEEERKQRAELEKKLEAHLRLFSPEEHARLLASGIRQLSFKATMSCVMVHSFRAEPAMAPIHTLLSHLVEMDELLAQWRHRHSLIVLRMLGSKSGTGGSSGHAYLTQVMARSRIFIDLCHAMHYLLPHHALPALPPSVHRRVSSLP
;
A
#
# COMPACT_ATOMS: atom_id res chain seq x y z
N MET A 1 -20.95 10.02 -11.98
CA MET A 1 -21.76 9.28 -10.99
C MET A 1 -20.88 8.93 -9.78
N PHE A 2 -20.19 9.92 -9.22
CA PHE A 2 -19.45 9.77 -7.97
C PHE A 2 -20.37 10.27 -6.88
N ALA A 3 -20.74 9.38 -5.97
CA ALA A 3 -21.63 9.70 -4.87
C ALA A 3 -20.99 10.77 -3.97
N SER A 4 -21.84 11.58 -3.34
CA SER A 4 -21.48 12.72 -2.50
C SER A 4 -20.39 12.41 -1.47
N GLU A 5 -19.68 13.46 -1.05
CA GLU A 5 -18.47 13.52 -0.20
C GLU A 5 -18.53 12.77 1.16
N ASN A 6 -19.61 12.06 1.48
CA ASN A 6 -19.75 11.24 2.69
C ASN A 6 -20.57 9.95 2.47
N SER A 7 -20.56 9.41 1.25
CA SER A 7 -21.29 8.16 0.96
C SER A 7 -20.46 6.93 1.32
N PHE A 8 -20.70 6.39 2.51
CA PHE A 8 -20.25 5.06 2.89
C PHE A 8 -20.75 4.03 1.87
N LEU A 9 -19.85 3.21 1.32
CA LEU A 9 -20.22 2.10 0.45
C LEU A 9 -21.12 1.14 1.24
N ARG A 10 -22.36 0.94 0.78
CA ARG A 10 -23.22 -0.13 1.28
C ARG A 10 -22.61 -1.49 0.91
N GLY A 11 -22.97 -2.57 1.59
CA GLY A 11 -22.36 -3.89 1.43
C GLY A 11 -22.36 -4.44 0.00
N SER A 12 -23.44 -4.20 -0.75
CA SER A 12 -23.51 -4.52 -2.17
C SER A 12 -22.54 -3.70 -3.03
N GLN A 13 -22.26 -2.46 -2.64
CA GLN A 13 -21.31 -1.57 -3.31
C GLN A 13 -19.86 -1.92 -2.98
N VAL A 14 -19.57 -2.37 -1.74
CA VAL A 14 -18.23 -2.89 -1.37
C VAL A 14 -17.92 -4.14 -2.20
N SER A 15 -18.89 -5.05 -2.31
CA SER A 15 -18.76 -6.27 -3.11
C SER A 15 -18.58 -5.96 -4.60
N ASP A 16 -19.38 -5.06 -5.19
CA ASP A 16 -19.23 -4.63 -6.59
C ASP A 16 -17.88 -3.95 -6.85
N SER A 17 -17.43 -3.10 -5.93
CA SER A 17 -16.09 -2.48 -5.98
C SER A 17 -15.00 -3.54 -5.92
N GLY A 18 -15.15 -4.56 -5.07
CA GLY A 18 -14.28 -5.71 -5.00
C GLY A 18 -14.19 -6.47 -6.32
N LEU A 19 -15.31 -6.70 -7.00
CA LEU A 19 -15.34 -7.36 -8.32
C LEU A 19 -14.63 -6.53 -9.40
N ARG A 20 -14.84 -5.21 -9.41
CA ARG A 20 -14.18 -4.30 -10.37
C ARG A 20 -12.68 -4.23 -10.15
N LEU A 21 -12.23 -4.12 -8.89
CA LEU A 21 -10.80 -4.17 -8.57
C LEU A 21 -10.19 -5.53 -8.89
N GLY A 22 -10.91 -6.63 -8.63
CA GLY A 22 -10.50 -7.97 -9.06
C GLY A 22 -10.30 -8.07 -10.58
N ARG A 23 -11.14 -7.40 -11.38
CA ARG A 23 -10.94 -7.29 -12.83
C ARG A 23 -9.67 -6.50 -13.17
N VAL A 24 -9.42 -5.37 -12.52
CA VAL A 24 -8.20 -4.57 -12.74
C VAL A 24 -6.95 -5.40 -12.44
N VAL A 25 -6.95 -6.15 -11.34
CA VAL A 25 -5.89 -7.09 -10.98
C VAL A 25 -5.65 -8.12 -12.11
N LYS A 26 -6.70 -8.72 -12.67
CA LYS A 26 -6.56 -9.66 -13.80
C LYS A 26 -5.98 -9.00 -15.04
N ILE A 27 -6.40 -7.78 -15.37
CA ILE A 27 -5.83 -7.02 -16.49
C ILE A 27 -4.34 -6.75 -16.26
N LEU A 28 -3.96 -6.28 -15.06
CA LEU A 28 -2.56 -6.00 -14.74
C LEU A 28 -1.68 -7.26 -14.81
N ARG A 29 -2.18 -8.42 -14.36
CA ARG A 29 -1.47 -9.71 -14.52
C ARG A 29 -1.18 -10.01 -16.00
N ILE A 30 -2.15 -9.78 -16.89
CA ILE A 30 -1.96 -9.94 -18.34
C ILE A 30 -0.94 -8.94 -18.86
N LEU A 31 -1.01 -7.67 -18.44
CA LEU A 31 -0.03 -6.65 -18.87
C LEU A 31 1.40 -6.97 -18.44
N VAL A 32 1.59 -7.58 -17.27
CA VAL A 32 2.90 -8.08 -16.83
C VAL A 32 3.37 -9.23 -17.72
N GLN A 33 2.49 -10.16 -18.09
CA GLN A 33 2.80 -11.30 -18.96
C GLN A 33 3.03 -10.89 -20.42
N GLN A 34 2.45 -9.79 -20.90
CA GLN A 34 2.67 -9.31 -22.27
C GLN A 34 4.15 -9.02 -22.57
N PHE A 35 4.97 -8.77 -21.54
CA PHE A 35 6.41 -8.65 -21.71
C PHE A 35 7.08 -9.92 -22.25
N ASP A 36 6.51 -11.10 -21.99
CA ASP A 36 7.03 -12.38 -22.49
C ASP A 36 7.07 -12.39 -24.03
N ILE A 37 6.10 -11.71 -24.68
CA ILE A 37 6.05 -11.55 -26.14
C ILE A 37 7.16 -10.61 -26.61
N LEU A 38 7.36 -9.48 -25.94
CA LEU A 38 8.40 -8.52 -26.35
C LEU A 38 9.81 -9.07 -26.12
N GLU A 39 9.98 -9.97 -25.14
CA GLU A 39 11.23 -10.67 -24.84
C GLU A 39 11.66 -11.69 -25.89
N THR A 40 10.80 -12.04 -26.86
CA THR A 40 11.18 -12.88 -28.00
C THR A 40 11.96 -12.10 -29.06
N MET A 41 11.94 -10.77 -29.01
CA MET A 41 12.71 -9.93 -29.93
C MET A 41 14.19 -9.93 -29.53
N ASP A 42 15.06 -10.08 -30.52
CA ASP A 42 16.51 -9.96 -30.34
C ASP A 42 16.93 -8.48 -30.19
N ALA A 43 17.95 -8.23 -29.38
CA ALA A 43 18.42 -6.87 -29.12
C ALA A 43 19.04 -6.20 -30.36
N GLN A 44 19.69 -6.98 -31.25
CA GLN A 44 20.22 -6.47 -32.52
C GLN A 44 19.06 -6.07 -33.43
N ALA A 45 18.04 -6.93 -33.57
CA ALA A 45 16.86 -6.60 -34.35
C ALA A 45 16.16 -5.33 -33.85
N PHE A 46 16.10 -5.13 -32.52
CA PHE A 46 15.60 -3.88 -31.95
C PHE A 46 16.47 -2.67 -32.34
N HIS A 47 17.79 -2.80 -32.33
CA HIS A 47 18.70 -1.73 -32.74
C HIS A 47 18.53 -1.35 -34.21
N ASP A 48 18.20 -2.29 -35.09
CA ASP A 48 18.03 -2.03 -36.53
C ASP A 48 16.91 -1.03 -36.85
N PHE A 49 15.89 -0.90 -35.98
CA PHE A 49 14.79 0.04 -36.17
C PHE A 49 14.62 1.09 -35.06
N ARG A 50 15.45 1.04 -34.01
CA ARG A 50 15.33 1.94 -32.84
C ARG A 50 15.35 3.42 -33.22
N ASP A 51 16.15 3.79 -34.23
CA ASP A 51 16.34 5.19 -34.60
C ASP A 51 15.06 5.83 -35.17
N PHE A 52 14.14 5.05 -35.73
CA PHE A 52 12.82 5.53 -36.16
C PHE A 52 11.88 5.88 -35.00
N LEU A 53 12.22 5.45 -33.78
CA LEU A 53 11.42 5.73 -32.58
C LEU A 53 11.84 7.03 -31.89
N ALA A 54 12.98 7.62 -32.22
CA ALA A 54 13.39 8.89 -31.62
C ALA A 54 12.52 10.07 -32.12
N PRO A 55 12.09 11.00 -31.26
CA PRO A 55 12.36 11.14 -29.82
C PRO A 55 11.30 10.49 -28.91
N ALA A 56 10.45 9.61 -29.44
CA ALA A 56 9.35 9.01 -28.71
C ALA A 56 9.83 8.19 -27.51
N SER A 57 9.06 8.26 -26.42
CA SER A 57 9.37 7.62 -25.15
C SER A 57 8.12 7.26 -24.37
N GLY A 58 8.22 6.27 -23.50
CA GLY A 58 7.18 5.96 -22.51
C GLY A 58 6.82 7.13 -21.58
N PHE A 59 7.66 8.18 -21.51
CA PHE A 59 7.30 9.43 -20.84
C PHE A 59 6.06 10.10 -21.41
N GLN A 60 5.77 9.88 -22.69
CA GLN A 60 4.63 10.47 -23.42
C GLN A 60 3.31 9.71 -23.21
N SER A 61 3.28 8.64 -22.40
CA SER A 61 2.06 7.84 -22.17
C SER A 61 1.07 8.55 -21.26
N LYS A 62 0.11 9.29 -21.86
CA LYS A 62 -0.98 9.98 -21.15
C LYS A 62 -1.74 9.03 -20.21
N GLN A 63 -2.20 7.89 -20.71
CA GLN A 63 -3.01 6.95 -19.93
C GLN A 63 -2.25 6.42 -18.70
N PHE A 64 -0.95 6.21 -18.81
CA PHE A 64 -0.14 5.76 -17.68
C PHE A 64 -0.01 6.85 -16.61
N ARG A 65 0.07 8.13 -17.00
CA ARG A 65 0.04 9.26 -16.05
C ARG A 65 -1.33 9.46 -15.42
N LEU A 66 -2.41 9.33 -16.19
CA LEU A 66 -3.76 9.35 -15.65
C LEU A 66 -4.00 8.22 -14.66
N LEU A 67 -3.49 7.02 -14.92
CA LEU A 67 -3.56 5.89 -14.00
C LEU A 67 -2.82 6.20 -12.69
N GLU A 68 -1.56 6.64 -12.75
CA GLU A 68 -0.78 7.00 -11.57
C GLU A 68 -1.46 8.08 -10.72
N ASN A 69 -1.95 9.15 -11.36
CA ASN A 69 -2.66 10.24 -10.68
C ASN A 69 -3.98 9.77 -10.08
N THR A 70 -4.71 8.89 -10.80
CA THR A 70 -5.98 8.35 -10.33
C THR A 70 -5.81 7.47 -9.10
N LEU A 71 -4.76 6.65 -9.08
CA LEU A 71 -4.47 5.78 -7.94
C LEU A 71 -3.98 6.57 -6.72
N GLY A 72 -3.18 7.60 -6.95
CA GLY A 72 -2.72 8.52 -5.92
C GLY A 72 -1.20 8.61 -5.76
N LEU A 73 -0.44 8.47 -6.86
CA LEU A 73 1.01 8.70 -6.83
C LEU A 73 1.29 10.20 -6.64
N ARG A 74 1.91 10.58 -5.52
CA ARG A 74 2.17 11.99 -5.18
C ARG A 74 3.31 12.61 -6.00
N LYS A 75 3.27 13.93 -6.17
CA LYS A 75 4.31 14.72 -6.87
C LYS A 75 5.70 14.49 -6.28
N GLU A 76 5.79 14.44 -4.96
CA GLU A 76 7.06 14.30 -4.22
C GLU A 76 7.65 12.89 -4.37
N GLN A 77 6.86 11.90 -4.78
CA GLN A 77 7.34 10.56 -5.09
C GLN A 77 7.91 10.45 -6.51
N ARG A 78 7.57 11.39 -7.40
CA ARG A 78 8.01 11.38 -8.79
C ARG A 78 9.47 11.84 -8.87
N ILE A 79 10.24 11.15 -9.70
CA ILE A 79 11.62 11.54 -10.03
C ILE A 79 11.54 12.46 -11.23
N GLN A 80 11.99 13.70 -11.04
CA GLN A 80 12.13 14.65 -12.14
C GLN A 80 13.23 14.18 -13.09
N HIS A 81 12.94 14.30 -14.38
CA HIS A 81 13.89 14.03 -15.46
C HIS A 81 14.10 15.34 -16.21
N SER A 82 15.35 15.66 -16.58
CA SER A 82 15.72 16.92 -17.26
C SER A 82 15.26 18.22 -16.57
N GLY A 83 15.05 18.19 -15.25
CA GLY A 83 14.64 19.37 -14.47
C GLY A 83 13.20 19.85 -14.74
N CYS A 84 12.40 19.10 -15.51
CA CYS A 84 11.02 19.44 -15.80
C CYS A 84 10.02 18.52 -15.06
N PRO A 85 8.80 19.02 -14.80
CA PRO A 85 7.69 18.19 -14.34
C PRO A 85 7.32 17.10 -15.35
N TYR A 86 6.86 15.96 -14.86
CA TYR A 86 6.54 14.78 -15.69
C TYR A 86 5.53 15.06 -16.82
N PHE A 87 4.58 15.99 -16.61
CA PHE A 87 3.55 16.32 -17.60
C PHE A 87 4.10 17.10 -18.80
N GLN A 88 5.24 17.80 -18.67
CA GLN A 88 5.85 18.52 -19.80
C GLN A 88 6.40 17.59 -20.89
N HIS A 89 6.55 16.30 -20.58
CA HIS A 89 6.89 15.29 -21.59
C HIS A 89 5.69 14.84 -22.43
N LEU A 90 4.47 15.23 -22.07
CA LEU A 90 3.25 14.91 -22.82
C LEU A 90 3.00 15.94 -23.93
N ARG A 91 2.17 15.57 -24.90
CA ARG A 91 1.67 16.49 -25.92
C ARG A 91 0.90 17.63 -25.23
N GLU A 92 1.01 18.86 -25.74
CA GLU A 92 0.39 20.04 -25.13
C GLU A 92 -1.10 19.85 -24.85
N GLU A 93 -1.84 19.25 -25.79
CA GLU A 93 -3.27 18.91 -25.66
C GLU A 93 -3.59 17.94 -24.52
N ASP A 94 -2.62 17.15 -24.05
CA ASP A 94 -2.79 16.14 -23.00
C ASP A 94 -2.36 16.63 -21.62
N GLN A 95 -1.60 17.73 -21.54
CA GLN A 95 -1.02 18.21 -20.28
C GLN A 95 -2.11 18.65 -19.31
N GLU A 96 -3.10 19.39 -19.81
CA GLU A 96 -4.21 19.93 -19.00
C GLU A 96 -4.99 18.80 -18.33
N ASP A 97 -5.34 17.75 -19.07
CA ASP A 97 -6.07 16.58 -18.54
C ASP A 97 -5.34 15.91 -17.37
N VAL A 98 -4.02 15.77 -17.48
CA VAL A 98 -3.20 15.09 -16.49
C VAL A 98 -3.02 15.93 -15.23
N VAL A 99 -2.82 17.25 -15.40
CA VAL A 99 -2.75 18.22 -14.29
C VAL A 99 -4.11 18.30 -13.59
N MET A 100 -5.20 18.46 -14.34
CA MET A 100 -6.56 18.46 -13.78
C MET A 100 -6.89 17.15 -13.05
N ARG A 101 -6.38 16.00 -13.52
CA ARG A 101 -6.59 14.74 -12.81
C ARG A 101 -5.83 14.71 -11.48
N GLU A 102 -4.66 15.33 -11.39
CA GLU A 102 -3.84 15.36 -10.18
C GLU A 102 -4.49 16.17 -9.05
N GLU A 103 -5.34 17.14 -9.37
CA GLU A 103 -6.08 17.96 -8.38
C GLU A 103 -7.34 17.26 -7.83
N LYS A 104 -7.85 16.26 -8.54
CA LYS A 104 -9.07 15.54 -8.14
C LYS A 104 -8.77 14.46 -7.09
N PRO A 105 -9.73 14.14 -6.19
CA PRO A 105 -9.59 13.05 -5.24
C PRO A 105 -9.10 11.73 -5.88
N THR A 106 -8.21 11.03 -5.20
CA THR A 106 -7.54 9.83 -5.68
C THR A 106 -8.24 8.59 -5.13
N LEU A 107 -7.95 7.42 -5.70
CA LEU A 107 -8.43 6.17 -5.13
C LEU A 107 -7.90 6.00 -3.69
N LEU A 108 -6.62 6.33 -3.45
CA LEU A 108 -6.04 6.31 -2.11
C LEU A 108 -6.79 7.22 -1.12
N SER A 109 -7.13 8.45 -1.52
CA SER A 109 -7.87 9.36 -0.63
C SER A 109 -9.28 8.86 -0.32
N HIS A 110 -10.00 8.36 -1.33
CA HIS A 110 -11.33 7.78 -1.12
C HIS A 110 -11.30 6.53 -0.24
N VAL A 111 -10.33 5.64 -0.45
CA VAL A 111 -10.14 4.45 0.39
C VAL A 111 -9.79 4.86 1.82
N GLY A 112 -8.94 5.88 2.00
CA GLY A 112 -8.60 6.44 3.32
C GLY A 112 -9.84 6.92 4.07
N THR A 113 -10.62 7.83 3.49
CA THR A 113 -11.86 8.34 4.10
C THR A 113 -12.87 7.22 4.37
N TRP A 114 -13.02 6.28 3.43
CA TRP A 114 -13.90 5.13 3.64
C TRP A 114 -13.45 4.26 4.82
N LEU A 115 -12.15 3.98 4.95
CA LEU A 115 -11.61 3.21 6.07
C LEU A 115 -11.85 3.90 7.42
N GLU A 116 -11.73 5.23 7.49
CA GLU A 116 -12.07 5.98 8.70
C GLU A 116 -13.52 5.73 9.11
N SER A 117 -14.44 5.80 8.15
CA SER A 117 -15.87 5.57 8.41
C SER A 117 -16.19 4.12 8.81
N VAL A 118 -15.42 3.13 8.34
CA VAL A 118 -15.53 1.72 8.79
C VAL A 118 -15.19 1.63 10.29
N LEU A 119 -14.09 2.25 10.71
CA LEU A 119 -13.68 2.26 12.11
C LEU A 119 -14.69 3.01 12.99
N GLU A 120 -15.17 4.17 12.54
CA GLU A 120 -16.17 4.97 13.27
C GLU A 120 -17.49 4.22 13.44
N ARG A 121 -17.94 3.45 12.45
CA ARG A 121 -19.14 2.61 12.60
C ARG A 121 -18.93 1.43 13.54
N ALA A 122 -17.75 0.82 13.50
CA ALA A 122 -17.45 -0.32 14.37
C ALA A 122 -17.25 0.10 15.83
N CYS A 123 -16.58 1.24 16.04
CA CYS A 123 -16.00 1.66 17.32
C CYS A 123 -16.52 3.00 17.85
N GLY A 124 -17.38 3.74 17.15
CA GLY A 124 -17.79 5.13 17.47
C GLY A 124 -18.66 5.32 18.73
N ASP A 125 -18.57 4.39 19.68
CA ASP A 125 -19.17 4.49 21.00
C ASP A 125 -18.19 5.23 21.92
N GLU A 126 -18.65 6.19 22.73
CA GLU A 126 -17.80 7.14 23.48
C GLU A 126 -16.85 6.49 24.51
N GLY A 127 -16.87 5.16 24.66
CA GLY A 127 -15.99 4.41 25.57
C GLY A 127 -15.07 3.36 24.94
N PHE A 128 -15.08 3.14 23.61
CA PHE A 128 -14.26 2.10 22.98
C PHE A 128 -13.18 2.67 22.05
N ASP A 129 -11.94 2.70 22.54
CA ASP A 129 -10.76 3.01 21.74
C ASP A 129 -10.10 1.71 21.25
N PHE A 130 -10.14 1.49 19.93
CA PHE A 130 -9.53 0.32 19.30
C PHE A 130 -8.01 0.28 19.44
N ALA A 131 -7.34 1.43 19.40
CA ALA A 131 -5.89 1.50 19.57
C ALA A 131 -5.49 1.11 20.99
N GLU A 132 -6.19 1.61 22.00
CA GLU A 132 -5.93 1.22 23.39
C GLU A 132 -6.32 -0.24 23.67
N TYR A 133 -7.39 -0.74 23.03
CA TYR A 133 -7.74 -2.16 23.05
C TYR A 133 -6.59 -3.03 22.53
N MET A 134 -6.02 -2.69 21.38
CA MET A 134 -4.87 -3.41 20.82
C MET A 134 -3.62 -3.29 21.70
N ARG A 135 -3.34 -2.10 22.26
CA ARG A 135 -2.23 -1.92 23.22
C ARG A 135 -2.37 -2.83 24.44
N LYS A 136 -3.59 -2.97 24.99
CA LYS A 136 -3.87 -3.90 26.10
C LYS A 136 -3.63 -5.36 25.68
N ALA A 137 -4.11 -5.76 24.49
CA ALA A 137 -3.87 -7.10 23.95
C ALA A 137 -2.37 -7.40 23.80
N ILE A 138 -1.59 -6.45 23.26
CA ILE A 138 -0.14 -6.60 23.09
C ILE A 138 0.57 -6.74 24.44
N ARG A 139 0.19 -5.92 25.44
CA ARG A 139 0.75 -6.03 26.80
C ARG A 139 0.45 -7.40 27.41
N GLN A 140 -0.76 -7.90 27.28
CA GLN A 140 -1.15 -9.23 27.79
C GLN A 140 -0.39 -10.36 27.09
N ALA A 141 -0.23 -10.29 25.77
CA ALA A 141 0.57 -11.25 25.00
C ALA A 141 2.04 -11.26 25.47
N ALA A 142 2.63 -10.08 25.66
CA ALA A 142 3.99 -9.96 26.16
C ALA A 142 4.16 -10.48 27.59
N GLU A 143 3.17 -10.29 28.47
CA GLU A 143 3.17 -10.88 29.81
C GLU A 143 3.11 -12.41 29.78
N HIS A 144 2.32 -12.98 28.87
CA HIS A 144 2.27 -14.42 28.65
C HIS A 144 3.63 -14.96 28.19
N ASP A 145 4.27 -14.31 27.22
CA ASP A 145 5.61 -14.67 26.73
C ASP A 145 6.66 -14.58 27.84
N ARG A 146 6.58 -13.54 28.68
CA ARG A 146 7.46 -13.39 29.85
C ARG A 146 7.31 -14.56 30.83
N ARG A 147 6.06 -14.95 31.16
CA ARG A 147 5.80 -16.10 32.05
C ARG A 147 6.28 -17.41 31.43
N ALA A 148 6.18 -17.57 30.11
CA ALA A 148 6.70 -18.75 29.43
C ALA A 148 8.24 -18.80 29.54
N MET A 149 8.93 -17.68 29.37
CA MET A 149 10.39 -17.60 29.55
C MET A 149 10.83 -17.91 30.98
N ASP A 150 10.10 -17.43 31.98
CA ASP A 150 10.38 -17.70 33.40
C ASP A 150 10.38 -19.21 33.71
N LYS A 151 9.55 -20.00 33.00
CA LYS A 151 9.52 -21.47 33.14
C LYS A 151 10.74 -22.17 32.55
N PHE A 152 11.38 -21.59 31.54
CA PHE A 152 12.59 -22.13 30.90
C PHE A 152 13.90 -21.58 31.49
N ARG A 153 13.79 -20.77 32.56
CA ARG A 153 14.91 -20.10 33.25
C ARG A 153 16.03 -21.05 33.70
N ALA A 154 15.68 -22.30 34.05
CA ALA A 154 16.62 -23.30 34.54
C ALA A 154 17.71 -23.73 33.53
N ARG A 155 17.59 -23.36 32.24
CA ARG A 155 18.54 -23.78 31.18
C ARG A 155 19.51 -22.69 30.71
N ARG A 156 19.47 -21.46 31.27
CA ARG A 156 20.24 -20.30 30.75
C ARG A 156 21.01 -19.55 31.85
N GLY A 157 22.09 -18.87 31.44
CA GLY A 157 22.88 -18.00 32.32
C GLY A 157 22.19 -16.64 32.58
N PRO A 158 22.48 -15.98 33.71
CA PRO A 158 21.78 -14.75 34.13
C PRO A 158 22.04 -13.55 33.21
N GLU A 159 23.20 -13.48 32.54
CA GLU A 159 23.50 -12.38 31.62
C GLU A 159 22.71 -12.48 30.30
N GLU A 160 22.61 -13.68 29.73
CA GLU A 160 21.82 -13.94 28.52
C GLU A 160 20.34 -13.67 28.76
N GLU A 161 19.84 -14.06 29.94
CA GLU A 161 18.46 -13.76 30.37
C GLU A 161 18.20 -12.26 30.41
N ARG A 162 19.11 -11.48 31.00
CA ARG A 162 19.00 -10.02 31.08
C ARG A 162 18.98 -9.39 29.69
N LYS A 163 19.89 -9.79 28.79
CA LYS A 163 19.94 -9.29 27.41
C LYS A 163 18.65 -9.57 26.66
N GLN A 164 18.14 -10.80 26.75
CA GLN A 164 16.93 -11.19 26.05
C GLN A 164 15.68 -10.47 26.58
N ARG A 165 15.56 -10.28 27.91
CA ARG A 165 14.47 -9.48 28.49
C ARG A 165 14.51 -8.05 28.01
N ALA A 166 15.69 -7.41 28.02
CA ALA A 166 15.86 -6.05 27.53
C ALA A 166 15.51 -5.92 26.03
N GLU A 167 15.87 -6.93 25.22
CA GLU A 167 15.51 -6.95 23.80
C GLU A 167 13.99 -7.07 23.58
N LEU A 168 13.32 -7.93 24.35
CA LEU A 168 11.87 -8.10 24.29
C LEU A 168 11.12 -6.84 24.73
N GLU A 169 11.59 -6.19 25.80
CA GLU A 169 11.03 -4.94 26.31
C GLU A 169 11.17 -3.83 25.28
N LYS A 170 12.35 -3.71 24.64
CA LYS A 170 12.57 -2.77 23.53
C LYS A 170 11.65 -3.05 22.34
N LYS A 171 11.45 -4.32 21.96
CA LYS A 171 10.52 -4.71 20.88
C LYS A 171 9.07 -4.38 21.24
N LEU A 172 8.67 -4.63 22.48
CA LEU A 172 7.34 -4.32 23.00
C LEU A 172 7.07 -2.81 22.97
N GLU A 173 7.98 -2.00 23.47
CA GLU A 173 7.87 -0.54 23.45
C GLU A 173 7.76 0.00 22.02
N ALA A 174 8.61 -0.51 21.11
CA ALA A 174 8.54 -0.15 19.70
C ALA A 174 7.18 -0.52 19.07
N HIS A 175 6.66 -1.71 19.36
CA HIS A 175 5.35 -2.15 18.86
C HIS A 175 4.21 -1.30 19.43
N LEU A 176 4.20 -1.03 20.74
CA LEU A 176 3.18 -0.20 21.38
C LEU A 176 3.20 1.25 20.88
N ARG A 177 4.37 1.77 20.51
CA ARG A 177 4.52 3.12 19.96
C ARG A 177 3.81 3.29 18.61
N LEU A 178 3.62 2.22 17.84
CA LEU A 178 2.88 2.28 16.57
C LEU A 178 1.42 2.75 16.77
N PHE A 179 0.85 2.50 17.95
CA PHE A 179 -0.52 2.87 18.32
C PHE A 179 -0.62 4.29 18.93
N SER A 180 0.45 5.08 18.92
CA SER A 180 0.44 6.50 19.33
C SER A 180 0.04 7.39 18.15
N PRO A 181 -0.99 8.25 18.31
CA PRO A 181 -1.34 9.25 17.30
C PRO A 181 -0.19 10.22 17.00
N GLU A 182 0.63 10.58 17.99
CA GLU A 182 1.77 11.47 17.80
C GLU A 182 2.84 10.82 16.91
N GLU A 183 3.15 9.55 17.14
CA GLU A 183 4.11 8.82 16.29
C GLU A 183 3.59 8.72 14.86
N HIS A 184 2.30 8.40 14.69
CA HIS A 184 1.69 8.31 13.37
C HIS A 184 1.76 9.66 12.62
N ALA A 185 1.51 10.78 13.32
CA ALA A 185 1.64 12.11 12.76
C ALA A 185 3.07 12.42 12.28
N ARG A 186 4.10 11.96 13.01
CA ARG A 186 5.50 12.10 12.58
C ARG A 186 5.79 11.29 11.30
N LEU A 187 5.24 10.08 11.20
CA LEU A 187 5.40 9.23 10.01
C LEU A 187 4.65 9.77 8.78
N LEU A 188 3.52 10.45 8.99
CA LEU A 188 2.82 11.19 7.93
C LEU A 188 3.65 12.38 7.44
N ALA A 189 4.19 13.18 8.37
CA ALA A 189 5.01 14.35 8.04
C ALA A 189 6.31 13.98 7.30
N SER A 190 6.91 12.83 7.61
CA SER A 190 8.09 12.32 6.89
C SER A 190 7.76 11.68 5.54
N GLY A 191 6.47 11.53 5.20
CA GLY A 191 6.00 10.92 3.96
C GLY A 191 6.10 9.40 3.92
N ILE A 192 6.54 8.74 5.01
CA ILE A 192 6.57 7.28 5.15
C ILE A 192 5.15 6.70 5.15
N ARG A 193 4.19 7.43 5.72
CA ARG A 193 2.76 7.12 5.69
C ARG A 193 2.01 8.12 4.82
N GLN A 194 0.84 7.70 4.37
CA GLN A 194 -0.12 8.44 3.56
C GLN A 194 -1.55 8.37 4.12
N LEU A 195 -1.92 7.23 4.74
CA LEU A 195 -3.22 7.04 5.37
C LEU A 195 -3.25 7.64 6.78
N SER A 196 -4.40 8.17 7.18
CA SER A 196 -4.61 8.67 8.53
C SER A 196 -4.46 7.57 9.59
N PHE A 197 -4.31 7.98 10.85
CA PHE A 197 -4.23 7.04 11.96
C PHE A 197 -5.52 6.19 12.06
N LYS A 198 -6.69 6.81 11.92
CA LYS A 198 -7.99 6.13 11.89
C LYS A 198 -8.10 5.13 10.74
N ALA A 199 -7.71 5.52 9.53
CA ALA A 199 -7.71 4.61 8.37
C ALA A 199 -6.77 3.43 8.60
N THR A 200 -5.59 3.66 9.19
CA THR A 200 -4.64 2.61 9.54
C THR A 200 -5.22 1.65 10.58
N MET A 201 -5.84 2.17 11.66
CA MET A 201 -6.51 1.35 12.68
C MET A 201 -7.66 0.53 12.11
N SER A 202 -8.38 1.07 11.12
CA SER A 202 -9.40 0.33 10.38
C SER A 202 -8.80 -0.87 9.65
N CYS A 203 -7.69 -0.69 8.91
CA CYS A 203 -6.98 -1.81 8.29
C CYS A 203 -6.57 -2.87 9.32
N VAL A 204 -5.98 -2.44 10.44
CA VAL A 204 -5.58 -3.36 11.52
C VAL A 204 -6.77 -4.15 12.05
N MET A 205 -7.92 -3.49 12.24
CA MET A 205 -9.16 -4.14 12.67
C MET A 205 -9.65 -5.17 11.66
N VAL A 206 -9.74 -4.80 10.37
CA VAL A 206 -10.19 -5.68 9.29
C VAL A 206 -9.30 -6.93 9.19
N HIS A 207 -7.98 -6.77 9.30
CA HIS A 207 -7.05 -7.91 9.25
C HIS A 207 -7.11 -8.77 10.52
N SER A 208 -7.21 -8.15 11.70
CA SER A 208 -7.27 -8.86 12.99
C SER A 208 -8.54 -9.70 13.13
N PHE A 209 -9.67 -9.18 12.63
CA PHE A 209 -10.99 -9.80 12.75
C PHE A 209 -11.55 -10.28 11.40
N ARG A 210 -10.67 -10.69 10.47
CA ARG A 210 -11.07 -11.16 9.12
C ARG A 210 -12.01 -12.37 9.10
N ALA A 211 -12.11 -13.09 10.21
CA ALA A 211 -13.01 -14.24 10.36
C ALA A 211 -14.47 -13.82 10.51
N GLU A 212 -14.73 -12.56 10.89
CA GLU A 212 -16.08 -12.00 10.91
C GLU A 212 -16.63 -11.91 9.48
N PRO A 213 -17.81 -12.46 9.17
CA PRO A 213 -18.36 -12.46 7.81
C PRO A 213 -18.46 -11.07 7.18
N ALA A 214 -18.77 -10.06 7.98
CA ALA A 214 -18.84 -8.66 7.57
C ALA A 214 -17.47 -8.06 7.15
N MET A 215 -16.36 -8.60 7.66
CA MET A 215 -15.01 -8.14 7.32
C MET A 215 -14.48 -8.77 6.02
N ALA A 216 -15.03 -9.91 5.58
CA ALA A 216 -14.57 -10.61 4.37
C ALA A 216 -14.60 -9.77 3.08
N PRO A 217 -15.70 -9.05 2.72
CA PRO A 217 -15.71 -8.23 1.51
C PRO A 217 -14.74 -7.04 1.61
N ILE A 218 -14.61 -6.43 2.79
CA ILE A 218 -13.68 -5.33 3.06
C ILE A 218 -12.23 -5.82 2.89
N HIS A 219 -11.89 -6.95 3.50
CA HIS A 219 -10.58 -7.58 3.39
C HIS A 219 -10.23 -7.94 1.93
N THR A 220 -11.20 -8.46 1.18
CA THR A 220 -11.02 -8.78 -0.25
C THR A 220 -10.71 -7.53 -1.07
N LEU A 221 -11.43 -6.43 -0.81
CA LEU A 221 -11.17 -5.15 -1.46
C LEU A 221 -9.76 -4.63 -1.16
N LEU A 222 -9.34 -4.63 0.12
CA LEU A 222 -7.99 -4.23 0.52
C LEU A 222 -6.91 -5.12 -0.11
N SER A 223 -7.17 -6.42 -0.19
CA SER A 223 -6.24 -7.38 -0.83
C SER A 223 -6.04 -7.07 -2.31
N HIS A 224 -7.12 -6.75 -3.04
CA HIS A 224 -7.00 -6.35 -4.44
C HIS A 224 -6.22 -5.02 -4.63
N LEU A 225 -6.33 -4.07 -3.70
CA LEU A 225 -5.54 -2.83 -3.76
C LEU A 225 -4.05 -3.09 -3.57
N VAL A 226 -3.69 -3.96 -2.61
CA VAL A 226 -2.30 -4.39 -2.39
C VAL A 226 -1.77 -5.11 -3.63
N GLU A 227 -2.54 -6.06 -4.16
CA GLU A 227 -2.15 -6.83 -5.34
C GLU A 227 -1.98 -5.94 -6.58
N MET A 228 -2.83 -4.93 -6.74
CA MET A 228 -2.72 -3.94 -7.82
C MET A 228 -1.40 -3.14 -7.72
N ASP A 229 -1.02 -2.70 -6.52
CA ASP A 229 0.24 -2.00 -6.27
C ASP A 229 1.46 -2.89 -6.55
N GLU A 230 1.39 -4.17 -6.16
CA GLU A 230 2.42 -5.17 -6.43
C GLU A 230 2.58 -5.44 -7.93
N LEU A 231 1.47 -5.61 -8.66
CA LEU A 231 1.51 -5.86 -10.10
C LEU A 231 2.04 -4.65 -10.88
N LEU A 232 1.74 -3.42 -10.45
CA LEU A 232 2.34 -2.22 -11.02
C LEU A 232 3.85 -2.15 -10.75
N ALA A 233 4.29 -2.52 -9.55
CA ALA A 233 5.72 -2.61 -9.23
C ALA A 233 6.42 -3.69 -10.08
N GLN A 234 5.80 -4.87 -10.23
CA GLN A 234 6.30 -5.95 -11.09
C GLN A 234 6.37 -5.52 -12.55
N TRP A 235 5.34 -4.82 -13.06
CA TRP A 235 5.34 -4.28 -14.42
C TRP A 235 6.52 -3.34 -14.64
N ARG A 236 6.77 -2.40 -13.71
CA ARG A 236 7.91 -1.47 -13.78
C ARG A 236 9.24 -2.19 -13.74
N HIS A 237 9.35 -3.22 -12.91
CA HIS A 237 10.56 -4.04 -12.81
C HIS A 237 10.82 -4.83 -14.10
N ARG A 238 9.83 -5.56 -14.62
CA ARG A 238 9.92 -6.29 -15.89
C ARG A 238 10.29 -5.35 -17.03
N HIS A 239 9.65 -4.17 -17.08
CA HIS A 239 10.00 -3.14 -18.04
C HIS A 239 11.46 -2.69 -17.92
N SER A 240 11.97 -2.45 -16.69
CA SER A 240 13.36 -2.04 -16.51
C SER A 240 14.36 -3.13 -16.92
N LEU A 241 14.03 -4.40 -16.70
CA LEU A 241 14.85 -5.54 -17.14
C LEU A 241 14.87 -5.69 -18.66
N ILE A 242 13.72 -5.53 -19.34
CA ILE A 242 13.68 -5.53 -20.81
C ILE A 242 14.52 -4.39 -21.35
N VAL A 243 14.40 -3.19 -20.79
CA VAL A 243 15.22 -2.04 -21.20
C VAL A 243 16.70 -2.33 -21.00
N LEU A 244 17.10 -2.96 -19.89
CA LEU A 244 18.48 -3.39 -19.67
C LEU A 244 18.94 -4.43 -20.71
N ARG A 245 18.09 -5.41 -21.04
CA ARG A 245 18.40 -6.41 -22.08
C ARG A 245 18.53 -5.78 -23.47
N MET A 246 17.68 -4.82 -23.80
CA MET A 246 17.63 -4.18 -25.13
C MET A 246 18.67 -3.07 -25.31
N LEU A 247 19.04 -2.34 -24.24
CA LEU A 247 19.91 -1.16 -24.33
C LEU A 247 21.21 -1.27 -23.53
N GLY A 248 21.34 -2.26 -22.64
CA GLY A 248 22.41 -2.28 -21.65
C GLY A 248 22.39 -1.02 -20.80
N SER A 249 23.54 -0.35 -20.70
CA SER A 249 23.72 0.93 -20.00
C SER A 249 23.48 2.16 -20.87
N LYS A 250 23.04 2.00 -22.13
CA LYS A 250 22.77 3.13 -23.03
C LYS A 250 21.56 3.94 -22.53
N SER A 251 21.62 5.26 -22.75
CA SER A 251 20.49 6.16 -22.48
C SER A 251 19.27 5.82 -23.35
N GLY A 252 18.08 6.05 -22.81
CA GLY A 252 16.82 5.89 -23.54
C GLY A 252 16.62 6.98 -24.59
N THR A 253 15.73 6.74 -25.56
CA THR A 253 15.36 7.72 -26.60
C THR A 253 14.75 9.00 -26.01
N GLY A 254 14.10 8.90 -24.85
CA GLY A 254 13.60 10.04 -24.07
C GLY A 254 14.65 10.75 -23.20
N GLY A 255 15.94 10.44 -23.36
CA GLY A 255 17.05 11.12 -22.68
C GLY A 255 17.34 10.69 -21.24
N SER A 256 16.60 9.73 -20.67
CA SER A 256 16.89 9.21 -19.32
C SER A 256 18.09 8.27 -19.33
N SER A 257 18.65 8.00 -18.13
CA SER A 257 19.70 6.99 -17.91
C SER A 257 19.23 5.53 -18.12
N GLY A 258 18.08 5.33 -18.76
CA GLY A 258 17.54 4.02 -19.12
C GLY A 258 17.16 3.21 -17.88
N HIS A 259 17.79 2.04 -17.74
CA HIS A 259 17.53 1.11 -16.66
C HIS A 259 17.67 1.74 -15.25
N ALA A 260 18.72 2.55 -15.02
CA ALA A 260 18.98 3.14 -13.71
C ALA A 260 17.83 4.07 -13.27
N TYR A 261 17.34 4.92 -14.16
CA TYR A 261 16.17 5.77 -13.91
C TYR A 261 14.93 4.92 -13.58
N LEU A 262 14.64 3.88 -14.36
CA LEU A 262 13.45 3.04 -14.18
C LEU A 262 13.45 2.30 -12.83
N THR A 263 14.62 1.81 -12.40
CA THR A 263 14.78 1.14 -11.10
C THR A 263 14.51 2.10 -9.93
N GLN A 264 14.94 3.37 -10.03
CA GLN A 264 14.62 4.36 -9.01
C GLN A 264 13.12 4.72 -9.00
N VAL A 265 12.50 4.86 -10.17
CA VAL A 265 11.06 5.13 -10.29
C VAL A 265 10.25 4.00 -9.63
N MET A 266 10.60 2.75 -9.90
CA MET A 266 9.97 1.57 -9.29
C MET A 266 9.99 1.66 -7.76
N ALA A 267 11.14 2.00 -7.17
CA ALA A 267 11.30 2.06 -5.70
C ALA A 267 10.43 3.13 -5.03
N ARG A 268 10.14 4.25 -5.72
CA ARG A 268 9.39 5.39 -5.15
C ARG A 268 7.90 5.37 -5.44
N SER A 269 7.45 4.54 -6.38
CA SER A 269 6.09 4.60 -6.95
C SER A 269 5.07 3.66 -6.29
N ARG A 270 5.30 3.23 -5.05
CA ARG A 270 4.34 2.45 -4.25
C ARG A 270 3.25 3.37 -3.70
N ILE A 271 1.98 3.07 -4.01
CA ILE A 271 0.84 3.94 -3.69
C ILE A 271 0.12 3.43 -2.43
N PHE A 272 -0.17 2.13 -2.37
CA PHE A 272 -0.94 1.51 -1.28
C PHE A 272 -0.05 0.87 -0.20
N ILE A 273 1.19 1.36 -0.04
CA ILE A 273 2.20 0.80 0.86
C ILE A 273 1.74 0.73 2.32
N ASP A 274 0.87 1.64 2.74
CA ASP A 274 0.34 1.69 4.10
C ASP A 274 -0.55 0.50 4.45
N LEU A 275 -1.22 -0.10 3.46
CA LEU A 275 -1.98 -1.33 3.66
C LEU A 275 -1.04 -2.49 4.05
N CYS A 276 0.15 -2.55 3.46
CA CYS A 276 1.18 -3.52 3.84
C CYS A 276 1.80 -3.18 5.21
N HIS A 277 2.08 -1.91 5.46
CA HIS A 277 2.62 -1.47 6.74
C HIS A 277 1.65 -1.72 7.92
N ALA A 278 0.34 -1.86 7.68
CA ALA A 278 -0.63 -2.25 8.70
C ALA A 278 -0.37 -3.66 9.27
N MET A 279 0.35 -4.52 8.54
CA MET A 279 0.70 -5.87 9.01
C MET A 279 1.61 -5.84 10.24
N HIS A 280 2.39 -4.77 10.43
CA HIS A 280 3.27 -4.60 11.59
C HIS A 280 2.49 -4.50 12.91
N TYR A 281 1.19 -4.18 12.88
CA TYR A 281 0.36 -4.01 14.08
C TYR A 281 -0.30 -5.31 14.54
N LEU A 282 -0.20 -6.38 13.74
CA LEU A 282 -0.98 -7.58 13.96
C LEU A 282 -0.42 -8.44 15.08
N LEU A 283 -1.32 -9.05 15.84
CA LEU A 283 -1.03 -10.10 16.80
C LEU A 283 -1.42 -11.46 16.24
N PRO A 284 -0.80 -12.56 16.72
CA PRO A 284 -1.29 -13.90 16.47
C PRO A 284 -2.74 -14.06 16.92
N HIS A 285 -3.53 -14.88 16.20
CA HIS A 285 -4.96 -15.06 16.50
C HIS A 285 -5.24 -15.52 17.94
N HIS A 286 -4.39 -16.36 18.52
CA HIS A 286 -4.55 -16.83 19.91
C HIS A 286 -4.30 -15.74 20.96
N ALA A 287 -3.63 -14.65 20.58
CA ALA A 287 -3.28 -13.54 21.46
C ALA A 287 -4.26 -12.35 21.32
N LEU A 288 -5.21 -12.42 20.37
CA LEU A 288 -6.26 -11.43 20.19
C LEU A 288 -7.41 -11.73 21.16
N PRO A 289 -7.76 -10.79 22.06
CA PRO A 289 -8.95 -10.93 22.89
C PRO A 289 -10.23 -10.93 22.05
N ALA A 290 -11.33 -11.40 22.63
CA ALA A 290 -12.64 -11.25 22.03
C ALA A 290 -13.09 -9.78 22.05
N LEU A 291 -13.75 -9.33 20.99
CA LEU A 291 -14.36 -8.01 20.95
C LEU A 291 -15.46 -7.89 22.02
N PRO A 292 -15.62 -6.72 22.66
CA PRO A 292 -16.77 -6.47 23.53
C PRO A 292 -18.10 -6.73 22.79
N PRO A 293 -19.14 -7.28 23.45
CA PRO A 293 -20.40 -7.64 22.78
C PRO A 293 -21.09 -6.48 22.04
N SER A 294 -20.91 -5.24 22.49
CA SER A 294 -21.40 -4.04 21.78
C SER A 294 -20.67 -3.81 20.45
N VAL A 295 -19.34 -3.88 20.47
CA VAL A 295 -18.47 -3.73 19.29
C VAL A 295 -18.68 -4.89 18.33
N HIS A 296 -18.74 -6.12 18.83
CA HIS A 296 -18.98 -7.30 18.00
C HIS A 296 -20.31 -7.18 17.24
N ARG A 297 -21.41 -6.78 17.91
CA ARG A 297 -22.70 -6.56 17.22
C ARG A 297 -22.60 -5.50 16.11
N ARG A 298 -21.86 -4.41 16.34
CA ARG A 298 -21.64 -3.37 15.33
C ARG A 298 -20.82 -3.89 14.16
N VAL A 299 -19.74 -4.62 14.43
CA VAL A 299 -18.91 -5.28 13.42
C VAL A 299 -19.73 -6.25 12.58
N SER A 300 -20.53 -7.10 13.21
CA SER A 300 -21.42 -8.02 12.49
C SER A 300 -22.51 -7.30 11.67
N SER A 301 -22.81 -6.03 11.99
CA SER A 301 -23.74 -5.19 11.25
C SER A 301 -23.07 -4.27 10.22
N LEU A 302 -21.73 -4.29 10.12
CA LEU A 302 -21.05 -3.61 9.02
C LEU A 302 -21.53 -4.27 7.72
N PRO A 303 -22.01 -3.47 6.76
CA PRO A 303 -22.52 -4.03 5.52
C PRO A 303 -21.37 -4.40 4.57
#